data_AF-A0A553P6D8-F1
#
_entry.id   AF-A0A553P6D8-F1
#
_cell.length_a   1.000
_cell.length_b   1.000
_cell.length_c   1.000
_cell.angle_alpha   90.00
_cell.angle_beta   90.00
_cell.angle_gamma   90.00
#
_symmetry.space_group_name_H-M   'P 1'
#
loop_
_entity.id
_entity.type
_entity.pdbx_description
1 polymer ?
#
loop_
_entity_poly.entity_id
_entity_poly.type
_entity_poly.pdbx_seq_one_letter_code
_entity_poly.pdbx_strand_id
1 'polypeptide(L)'
;MNRNSTDMDEKLGVIIEEARLYLAALELCKDAKLEWNLAVTFYKRNLLMRGMNTVSINTPPKDIHSFLTNTTMDVEKTISESKAECDQKAQAFQTANAEVQQLERKLRCHIQKFDTYFEQKDQSNKTLVDQKSLPTESVGDKRTHRSTTPTPNDP
;
A
#
# COMPACT_ATOMS: atom_id res chain seq x y z
N MET A 1 -23.02 -5.73 27.14
CA MET A 1 -21.93 -5.04 26.40
C MET A 1 -21.50 -5.93 25.24
N ASN A 2 -21.66 -5.43 24.01
CA ASN A 2 -21.53 -6.20 22.77
C ASN A 2 -20.05 -6.35 22.38
N ARG A 3 -19.40 -7.45 22.77
CA ARG A 3 -17.95 -7.71 22.58
C ARG A 3 -17.50 -7.69 21.12
N ASN A 4 -18.43 -7.89 20.18
CA ASN A 4 -18.13 -7.92 18.75
C ASN A 4 -17.90 -6.53 18.14
N SER A 5 -18.37 -5.45 18.80
CA SER A 5 -18.16 -4.08 18.30
C SER A 5 -16.72 -3.60 18.56
N THR A 6 -16.19 -3.91 19.75
CA THR A 6 -14.87 -3.43 20.19
C THR A 6 -13.71 -4.11 19.47
N ASP A 7 -13.85 -5.38 19.07
CA ASP A 7 -12.84 -6.13 18.31
C ASP A 7 -12.67 -5.61 16.87
N MET A 8 -13.75 -5.09 16.28
CA MET A 8 -13.69 -4.51 14.92
C MET A 8 -13.04 -3.14 14.92
N ASP A 9 -13.30 -2.32 15.95
CA ASP A 9 -12.66 -1.01 16.12
C ASP A 9 -11.13 -1.15 16.29
N GLU A 10 -10.68 -2.18 17.02
CA GLU A 10 -9.26 -2.49 17.18
C GLU A 10 -8.60 -2.90 15.85
N LYS A 11 -9.26 -3.78 15.08
CA LYS A 11 -8.77 -4.20 13.76
C LYS A 11 -8.74 -3.05 12.75
N LEU A 12 -9.75 -2.18 12.77
CA LEU A 12 -9.78 -0.99 11.93
C LEU A 12 -8.68 -0.01 12.32
N GLY A 13 -8.41 0.14 13.62
CA GLY A 13 -7.30 0.93 14.14
C GLY A 13 -5.94 0.49 13.61
N VAL A 14 -5.68 -0.83 13.58
CA VAL A 14 -4.43 -1.38 13.01
C VAL A 14 -4.26 -1.01 11.54
N ILE A 15 -5.33 -1.09 10.74
CA ILE A 15 -5.28 -0.78 9.30
C ILE A 15 -5.08 0.71 9.06
N ILE A 16 -5.74 1.56 9.86
CA ILE A 16 -5.55 3.01 9.79
C ILE A 16 -4.09 3.36 10.04
N GLU A 17 -3.45 2.71 11.01
CA GLU A 17 -2.04 2.94 11.32
C GLU A 17 -1.12 2.43 10.20
N GLU A 18 -1.38 1.23 9.65
CA GLU A 18 -0.64 0.74 8.48
C GLU A 18 -0.81 1.63 7.24
N ALA A 19 -1.99 2.21 7.04
CA ALA A 19 -2.26 3.14 5.94
C ALA A 19 -1.48 4.47 6.11
N ARG A 20 -1.34 4.95 7.35
CA ARG A 20 -0.48 6.11 7.66
C ARG A 20 0.98 5.83 7.34
N LEU A 21 1.48 4.66 7.74
CA LEU A 21 2.85 4.23 7.42
C LEU A 21 3.07 4.14 5.91
N TYR A 22 2.09 3.61 5.17
CA TYR A 22 2.16 3.56 3.70
C TYR A 22 2.25 4.95 3.07
N LEU A 23 1.42 5.90 3.51
CA LEU A 23 1.45 7.27 2.98
C LEU A 23 2.79 7.95 3.26
N ALA A 24 3.32 7.80 4.48
CA ALA A 24 4.63 8.34 4.85
C ALA A 24 5.76 7.72 4.00
N ALA A 25 5.75 6.39 3.83
CA ALA A 25 6.73 5.71 2.98
C ALA A 25 6.62 6.13 1.50
N LEU A 26 5.41 6.41 1.02
CA LEU A 26 5.17 6.88 -0.35
C LEU A 26 5.76 8.27 -0.57
N GLU A 27 5.63 9.18 0.38
CA GLU A 27 6.25 10.52 0.33
C GLU A 27 7.78 10.39 0.29
N LEU A 28 8.36 9.61 1.20
CA LEU A 28 9.80 9.35 1.23
C LEU A 28 10.32 8.75 -0.10
N CYS A 29 9.57 7.82 -0.67
CA CYS A 29 9.91 7.21 -1.95
C CYS A 29 9.88 8.22 -3.12
N LYS A 30 8.92 9.15 -3.13
CA LYS A 30 8.85 10.23 -4.13
C LYS A 30 10.05 11.16 -4.01
N ASP A 31 10.41 11.55 -2.80
CA ASP A 31 11.57 12.42 -2.54
C ASP A 31 12.86 11.72 -2.97
N ALA A 32 13.05 10.46 -2.56
CA ALA A 32 14.20 9.66 -2.98
C ALA A 32 14.29 9.50 -4.50
N LYS A 33 13.16 9.33 -5.18
CA LYS A 33 13.10 9.28 -6.65
C LYS A 33 13.51 10.59 -7.30
N LEU A 34 13.06 11.72 -6.74
CA LEU A 34 13.41 13.05 -7.23
C LEU A 34 14.92 13.28 -7.09
N GLU A 35 15.49 13.00 -5.93
CA GLU A 35 16.92 13.11 -5.67
C GLU A 35 17.75 12.22 -6.62
N TRP A 36 17.32 10.98 -6.84
CA TRP A 36 17.97 10.09 -7.79
C TRP A 36 17.94 10.64 -9.22
N ASN A 37 16.79 11.17 -9.68
CA ASN A 37 16.68 11.78 -11.01
C ASN A 37 17.57 13.02 -11.18
N LEU A 38 17.71 13.82 -10.13
CA LEU A 38 18.63 14.96 -10.10
C LEU A 38 20.08 14.50 -10.23
N ALA A 39 20.49 13.49 -9.45
CA ALA A 39 21.82 12.90 -9.54
C ALA A 39 22.12 12.31 -10.93
N VAL A 40 21.16 11.60 -11.53
CA VAL A 40 21.26 11.09 -12.91
C VAL A 40 21.47 12.22 -13.92
N THR A 41 20.74 13.33 -13.75
CA THR A 41 20.86 14.50 -14.64
C THR A 41 22.24 15.14 -14.51
N PHE A 42 22.75 15.26 -13.29
CA PHE A 42 24.09 15.78 -13.03
C PHE A 42 25.18 14.88 -13.62
N TYR A 43 25.10 13.57 -13.41
CA TYR A 43 26.03 12.61 -14.00
C TYR A 43 26.04 12.68 -15.54
N LYS A 44 24.86 12.72 -16.17
CA LYS A 44 24.73 12.87 -17.64
C LYS A 44 25.36 14.16 -18.13
N ARG A 45 25.17 15.28 -17.43
CA ARG A 45 25.82 16.56 -17.76
C ARG A 45 27.34 16.42 -17.74
N ASN A 46 27.90 15.78 -16.72
CA ASN A 46 29.35 15.61 -16.60
C ASN A 46 29.91 14.71 -17.73
N LEU A 47 29.20 13.66 -18.13
CA LEU A 47 29.58 12.83 -19.29
C LEU A 47 29.63 13.65 -20.60
N LEU A 48 28.69 14.57 -20.81
CA LEU A 48 28.70 15.46 -21.97
C LEU A 48 29.93 16.38 -21.96
N MET A 49 30.26 16.96 -20.80
CA MET A 49 31.45 17.80 -20.63
C MET A 49 32.74 17.04 -20.96
N ARG A 50 32.85 15.77 -20.57
CA ARG A 50 33.99 14.91 -20.96
C ARG A 50 34.11 14.79 -22.47
N GLY A 51 33.01 14.53 -23.18
CA GLY A 51 33.03 14.44 -24.64
C GLY A 51 33.57 15.71 -25.30
N MET A 52 33.10 16.88 -24.85
CA MET A 52 33.56 18.18 -25.35
C MET A 52 35.05 18.43 -25.07
N ASN A 53 35.51 18.10 -23.87
CA ASN A 53 36.91 18.26 -23.48
C ASN A 53 37.85 17.31 -24.23
N THR A 54 37.40 16.08 -24.52
CA THR A 54 38.17 15.09 -25.29
C THR A 54 38.43 15.60 -26.71
N VAL A 55 37.42 16.20 -27.36
CA VAL A 55 37.59 16.84 -28.68
C VAL A 55 38.61 17.98 -28.58
N SER A 56 38.52 18.81 -27.54
CA SER A 56 39.39 19.97 -27.36
C SER A 56 40.86 19.60 -27.12
N ILE A 57 41.15 18.51 -26.39
CA ILE A 57 42.52 18.03 -26.16
C ILE A 57 43.16 17.45 -27.43
N ASN A 58 42.38 16.79 -28.29
CA ASN A 58 42.91 16.18 -29.52
C ASN A 58 43.28 17.20 -30.60
N THR A 59 42.72 18.40 -30.52
CA THR A 59 43.06 19.55 -31.39
C THR A 59 43.30 20.80 -30.55
N PRO A 60 44.33 20.82 -29.69
CA PRO A 60 44.50 21.89 -28.73
C PRO A 60 45.17 23.10 -29.40
N PRO A 61 44.69 24.34 -29.16
CA PRO A 61 45.48 25.53 -29.42
C PRO A 61 46.79 25.47 -28.61
N LYS A 62 47.89 25.94 -29.22
CA LYS A 62 49.26 25.77 -28.68
C LYS A 62 49.45 26.36 -27.27
N ASP A 63 48.67 27.37 -26.90
CA ASP A 63 48.86 28.12 -25.66
C ASP A 63 48.07 27.57 -24.46
N ILE A 64 47.13 26.62 -24.69
CA ILE A 64 46.18 26.17 -23.66
C ILE A 64 46.20 24.66 -23.40
N HIS A 65 47.15 23.92 -23.98
CA HIS A 65 47.16 22.46 -23.87
C HIS A 65 47.24 21.96 -22.42
N SER A 66 48.14 22.54 -21.61
CA SER A 66 48.27 22.19 -20.18
C SER A 66 46.99 22.48 -19.38
N PHE A 67 46.33 23.61 -19.68
CA PHE A 67 45.05 23.98 -19.10
C PHE A 67 43.96 22.94 -19.43
N LEU A 68 43.81 22.59 -20.71
CA LEU A 68 42.81 21.60 -21.15
C LEU A 68 43.02 20.21 -20.52
N THR A 69 44.28 19.80 -20.35
CA THR A 69 44.64 18.55 -19.67
C THR A 69 44.17 18.56 -18.21
N ASN A 70 44.44 19.65 -17.47
CA ASN A 70 43.98 19.79 -16.08
C ASN A 70 42.45 19.80 -15.97
N THR A 71 41.77 20.58 -16.82
CA THR A 71 40.30 20.61 -16.86
C THR A 71 39.69 19.25 -17.16
N THR A 72 40.31 18.45 -18.02
CA THR A 72 39.82 17.11 -18.34
C THR A 72 39.95 16.17 -17.14
N MET A 73 41.06 16.25 -16.41
CA MET A 73 41.24 15.50 -15.17
C MET A 73 40.19 15.89 -14.11
N ASP A 74 39.89 17.17 -13.95
CA ASP A 74 38.82 17.64 -13.05
C ASP A 74 37.43 17.12 -13.48
N VAL A 75 37.16 17.08 -14.78
CA VAL A 75 35.91 16.52 -15.31
C VAL A 75 35.82 15.01 -15.06
N GLU A 76 36.89 14.24 -15.25
CA GLU A 76 36.90 12.79 -14.95
C GLU A 76 36.68 12.53 -13.45
N LYS A 77 37.26 13.38 -12.58
CA LYS A 77 37.02 13.31 -11.14
C LYS A 77 35.54 13.54 -10.80
N THR A 78 34.95 14.63 -11.30
CA THR A 78 33.52 14.95 -11.06
C THR A 78 32.57 13.91 -11.64
N ILE A 79 32.91 13.26 -12.75
CA ILE A 79 32.17 12.11 -13.29
C ILE A 79 32.18 10.94 -12.32
N SER A 80 33.35 10.62 -11.76
CA SER A 80 33.49 9.52 -10.81
C SER A 80 32.67 9.78 -9.53
N GLU A 81 32.74 11.00 -9.01
CA GLU A 81 31.96 11.44 -7.83
C GLU A 81 30.45 11.43 -8.10
N SER A 82 30.01 12.03 -9.20
CA SER A 82 28.59 12.07 -9.57
C SER A 82 28.01 10.69 -9.92
N LYS A 83 28.83 9.77 -10.44
CA LYS A 83 28.44 8.38 -10.61
C LYS A 83 28.19 7.69 -9.27
N ALA A 84 29.12 7.85 -8.33
CA ALA A 84 28.99 7.24 -7.01
C ALA A 84 27.74 7.77 -6.28
N GLU A 85 27.48 9.07 -6.37
CA GLU A 85 26.27 9.68 -5.80
C GLU A 85 24.99 9.15 -6.48
N CYS A 86 24.98 9.05 -7.81
CA CYS A 86 23.86 8.46 -8.55
C CYS A 86 23.56 7.02 -8.11
N ASP A 87 24.60 6.19 -7.96
CA ASP A 87 24.47 4.80 -7.52
C ASP A 87 23.96 4.72 -6.06
N GLN A 88 24.45 5.59 -5.17
CA GLN A 88 23.97 5.70 -3.78
C GLN A 88 22.49 6.10 -3.70
N LYS A 89 22.08 7.13 -4.45
CA LYS A 89 20.68 7.59 -4.49
C LYS A 89 19.77 6.56 -5.15
N ALA A 90 20.26 5.82 -6.14
CA ALA A 90 19.53 4.70 -6.74
C ALA A 90 19.22 3.62 -5.69
N GLN A 91 20.20 3.26 -4.86
CA GLN A 91 20.02 2.28 -3.79
C GLN A 91 19.02 2.76 -2.72
N ALA A 92 19.08 4.03 -2.35
CA ALA A 92 18.12 4.64 -1.41
C ALA A 92 16.68 4.58 -1.98
N PHE A 93 16.50 4.97 -3.24
CA PHE A 93 15.21 4.88 -3.92
C PHE A 93 14.70 3.42 -4.02
N GLN A 94 15.57 2.46 -4.35
CA GLN A 94 15.19 1.04 -4.41
C GLN A 94 14.71 0.52 -3.06
N THR A 95 15.40 0.87 -1.98
CA THR A 95 15.02 0.51 -0.60
C THR A 95 13.66 1.10 -0.23
N ALA A 96 13.46 2.40 -0.44
CA ALA A 96 12.19 3.07 -0.15
C ALA A 96 11.03 2.50 -0.98
N ASN A 97 11.27 2.20 -2.26
CA ASN A 97 10.26 1.60 -3.13
C ASN A 97 9.89 0.18 -2.71
N ALA A 98 10.85 -0.61 -2.22
CA ALA A 98 10.58 -1.95 -1.71
C ALA A 98 9.68 -1.91 -0.46
N GLU A 99 9.89 -0.94 0.42
CA GLU A 99 9.06 -0.71 1.61
C GLU A 99 7.62 -0.32 1.22
N VAL A 100 7.47 0.63 0.30
CA VAL A 100 6.15 1.01 -0.25
C VAL A 100 5.42 -0.22 -0.80
N GLN A 101 6.09 -1.04 -1.61
CA GLN A 101 5.48 -2.26 -2.17
C GLN A 101 5.07 -3.26 -1.09
N GLN A 102 5.85 -3.38 -0.01
CA GLN A 102 5.50 -4.27 1.10
C GLN A 102 4.24 -3.79 1.82
N LEU A 103 4.16 -2.50 2.15
CA LEU A 103 3.00 -1.91 2.82
C LEU A 103 1.75 -1.95 1.93
N GLU A 104 1.91 -1.69 0.64
CA GLU A 104 0.81 -1.75 -0.34
C GLU A 104 0.24 -3.18 -0.46
N ARG A 105 1.10 -4.21 -0.43
CA ARG A 105 0.65 -5.62 -0.40
C ARG A 105 -0.12 -5.94 0.88
N LYS A 106 0.34 -5.47 2.04
CA LYS A 106 -0.35 -5.68 3.32
C LYS A 106 -1.74 -5.03 3.30
N LEU A 107 -1.82 -3.76 2.92
CA LEU A 107 -3.09 -3.03 2.86
C LEU A 107 -4.08 -3.68 1.89
N ARG A 108 -3.63 -4.13 0.72
CA ARG A 108 -4.47 -4.90 -0.20
C ARG A 108 -5.03 -6.17 0.43
N CYS A 109 -4.20 -6.91 1.15
CA CYS A 109 -4.62 -8.12 1.86
C CYS A 109 -5.64 -7.81 2.97
N HIS A 110 -5.47 -6.70 3.69
CA HIS A 110 -6.46 -6.23 4.65
C HIS A 110 -7.80 -5.94 3.97
N ILE A 111 -7.82 -5.08 2.95
CA ILE A 111 -9.05 -4.70 2.23
C ILE A 111 -9.83 -5.95 1.78
N GLN A 112 -9.14 -6.90 1.13
CA GLN A 112 -9.77 -8.13 0.63
C GLN A 112 -10.39 -8.99 1.75
N LYS A 113 -9.75 -9.06 2.92
CA LYS A 113 -10.30 -9.78 4.08
C LYS A 113 -11.56 -9.12 4.63
N PHE A 114 -11.61 -7.79 4.66
CA PHE A 114 -12.81 -7.07 5.11
C PHE A 114 -13.97 -7.25 4.14
N ASP A 115 -13.73 -7.18 2.83
CA ASP A 115 -14.76 -7.41 1.82
C ASP A 115 -15.39 -8.80 2.00
N THR A 116 -14.54 -9.83 2.13
CA THR A 116 -15.00 -11.21 2.35
C THR A 116 -15.79 -11.35 3.65
N TYR A 117 -15.35 -10.68 4.72
CA TYR A 117 -16.06 -10.69 6.01
C TYR A 117 -17.44 -10.00 5.92
N PHE A 118 -17.53 -8.85 5.27
CA PHE A 118 -18.78 -8.12 5.12
C PHE A 118 -19.78 -8.90 4.26
N GLU A 119 -19.33 -9.54 3.19
CA GLU A 119 -20.17 -10.44 2.40
C GLU A 119 -20.75 -11.59 3.24
N GLN A 120 -19.93 -12.25 4.05
CA GLN A 120 -20.37 -13.35 4.92
C GLN A 120 -21.34 -12.87 6.01
N LYS A 121 -21.11 -11.68 6.57
CA LYS A 121 -21.99 -11.07 7.56
C LYS A 121 -23.34 -10.70 6.95
N ASP A 122 -23.37 -10.15 5.75
CA ASP A 122 -24.61 -9.82 5.03
C ASP A 122 -25.41 -11.08 4.67
N GLN A 123 -24.74 -12.15 4.22
CA GLN A 123 -25.38 -13.45 3.97
C GLN A 123 -26.00 -14.04 5.24
N SER A 124 -25.27 -13.98 6.35
CA SER A 124 -25.76 -14.45 7.65
C SER A 124 -26.93 -13.61 8.15
N ASN A 125 -26.85 -12.27 8.04
CA ASN A 125 -27.93 -11.37 8.39
C ASN A 125 -29.18 -11.61 7.53
N LYS A 126 -29.02 -11.83 6.22
CA LYS A 126 -30.12 -12.16 5.31
C LYS A 126 -30.81 -13.46 5.75
N THR A 127 -30.03 -14.50 6.03
CA THR A 127 -30.56 -15.78 6.55
C THR A 127 -31.31 -15.60 7.87
N LEU A 128 -30.78 -14.78 8.79
CA LEU A 128 -31.43 -14.47 10.06
C LEU A 128 -32.72 -13.65 9.88
N VAL A 129 -32.75 -12.73 8.93
CA VAL A 129 -33.96 -11.97 8.56
C VAL A 129 -34.98 -12.92 7.96
N ASP A 130 -34.59 -13.81 7.05
CA ASP A 130 -35.46 -14.82 6.46
C ASP A 130 -36.06 -15.74 7.55
N GLN A 131 -35.24 -16.19 8.51
CA GLN A 131 -35.70 -16.99 9.66
C GLN A 131 -36.58 -16.21 10.65
N LYS A 132 -36.35 -14.91 10.84
CA LYS A 132 -37.21 -14.05 11.68
C LYS A 132 -38.49 -13.61 10.97
N SER A 133 -38.47 -13.55 9.64
CA SER A 133 -39.64 -13.29 8.78
C SER A 133 -40.56 -14.50 8.63
N LEU A 134 -40.28 -15.59 9.37
CA LEU A 134 -41.23 -16.60 9.78
C LEU A 134 -41.88 -16.27 11.16
N PRO A 135 -42.84 -15.33 11.29
CA PRO A 135 -43.72 -15.31 12.45
C PRO A 135 -44.90 -16.27 12.30
N THR A 136 -45.12 -17.08 13.33
CA THR A 136 -46.46 -17.33 13.91
C THR A 136 -47.54 -17.94 13.01
N GLU A 137 -47.27 -19.05 12.32
CA GLU A 137 -48.32 -20.02 11.97
C GLU A 137 -47.98 -21.37 12.61
N SER A 138 -48.38 -21.57 13.88
CA SER A 138 -48.67 -22.91 14.45
C SER A 138 -49.03 -22.91 15.93
N VAL A 139 -48.96 -21.80 16.67
CA VAL A 139 -49.54 -21.75 18.03
C VAL A 139 -50.96 -21.19 17.96
N GLY A 140 -51.83 -21.93 17.29
CA GLY A 140 -53.19 -21.48 17.03
C GLY A 140 -54.14 -22.59 16.61
N ASP A 141 -53.92 -23.85 16.99
CA ASP A 141 -54.99 -24.85 16.83
C ASP A 141 -54.90 -25.99 17.85
N LYS A 142 -55.39 -25.71 19.06
CA LYS A 142 -55.81 -26.73 20.03
C LYS A 142 -57.07 -26.27 20.75
N ARG A 143 -58.18 -26.10 20.03
CA ARG A 143 -59.50 -26.08 20.64
C ARG A 143 -60.55 -26.55 19.64
N THR A 144 -61.47 -27.38 20.13
CA THR A 144 -62.59 -28.04 19.43
C THR A 144 -62.14 -29.21 18.53
N HIS A 145 -62.36 -30.48 18.85
CA HIS A 145 -63.60 -31.11 19.28
C HIS A 145 -63.38 -32.24 20.31
N ARG A 146 -64.07 -32.17 21.45
CA ARG A 146 -64.49 -33.37 22.20
C ARG A 146 -65.94 -33.14 22.62
N SER A 147 -66.85 -33.54 21.75
CA SER A 147 -68.28 -33.58 22.03
C SER A 147 -68.55 -34.66 23.09
N THR A 148 -69.16 -34.21 24.20
CA THR A 148 -70.24 -34.87 24.96
C THR A 148 -70.24 -36.39 25.11
N THR A 149 -70.02 -36.84 26.36
CA THR A 149 -70.79 -37.94 26.97
C THR A 149 -71.15 -37.55 28.42
N PRO A 150 -72.40 -37.75 28.86
CA PRO A 150 -72.89 -37.28 30.16
C PRO A 150 -72.55 -38.26 31.28
N THR A 151 -72.28 -37.73 32.46
CA THR A 151 -72.25 -38.45 33.74
C THR A 151 -73.68 -38.70 34.24
N PRO A 152 -74.05 -39.92 34.66
CA PRO A 152 -75.16 -40.14 35.57
C PRO A 152 -74.65 -40.17 37.02
N ASN A 153 -75.17 -39.29 37.87
CA ASN A 153 -75.09 -39.42 39.32
C ASN A 153 -76.15 -40.42 39.78
N ASP A 154 -75.69 -41.44 40.52
CA ASP A 154 -76.19 -42.07 41.76
C ASP A 154 -77.68 -42.04 42.13
N PRO A 155 -78.11 -43.06 42.89
CA PRO A 155 -78.07 -42.96 44.35
C PRO A 155 -77.22 -44.01 45.07
#